data_AF-A0A1T3NPR7-F1
#
_entry.id   AF-A0A1T3NPR7-F1
#
_cell.length_a   1.000
_cell.length_b   1.000
_cell.length_c   1.000
_cell.angle_alpha   90.00
_cell.angle_beta   90.00
_cell.angle_gamma   90.00
#
_symmetry.space_group_name_H-M   'P 1'
#
loop_
_entity.id
_entity.type
_entity.pdbx_description
1 polymer ?
#
loop_
_entity_poly.entity_id
_entity_poly.type
_entity_poly.pdbx_seq_one_letter_code
_entity_poly.pdbx_strand_id
1 'polypeptide(L)'
;MANSDVVARARVALFDVEQLSAERLVGIYRVLGEVDGPRHYARRLAEALHTTGHVFTRHGADMGLALGRLTEAIELCRGLDPVEHRDRDAVLRGIQATHQWALYRYGRRREALAVRRELVVLARAGGGDRRVLAEAILGLAVGLVEDGRDDEAESLFAEAVVVTAGPRRDHRLAADRHWYVTAHAGHLATRGRFAEAAEVYAPLLGGGGSGVAGSAAAMPEDRRVPILLYGAHLLAAAQRHAEGRTVFARAVEVYRRGVDPGLDRGPVRGPFRSSVHSLRHDELAHHLAVFGAPDEPADVACATTRDHWSPTRLDRYVRAEPALRDALDASTTGAAERLVLERRLNVRAAFAFMPRADVTDRLVPAFAKAVDHARAFAVADPDVGTPLLVRALTDHALLLATVGRAAEGVADFEEAGALYG
;
A
#
# COMPACT_ATOMS: atom_id res chain seq x y z
N MET A 1 21.70 40.25 18.05
CA MET A 1 21.43 41.21 16.97
C MET A 1 22.11 40.68 15.72
N ALA A 2 21.35 40.20 14.74
CA ALA A 2 21.90 39.74 13.47
C ALA A 2 22.69 40.87 12.78
N ASN A 3 23.85 40.55 12.22
CA ASN A 3 24.67 41.49 11.46
C ASN A 3 23.89 41.97 10.21
N SER A 4 23.77 43.29 10.00
CA SER A 4 23.02 43.90 8.88
C SER A 4 23.43 43.34 7.52
N ASP A 5 24.69 42.98 7.34
CA ASP A 5 25.24 42.36 6.12
C ASP A 5 24.74 40.91 5.93
N VAL A 6 24.56 40.16 7.02
CA VAL A 6 23.99 38.80 6.99
C VAL A 6 22.50 38.85 6.63
N VAL A 7 21.76 39.83 7.12
CA VAL A 7 20.35 40.04 6.78
C VAL A 7 20.18 40.43 5.32
N ALA A 8 21.03 41.34 4.81
CA ALA A 8 21.03 41.72 3.39
C ALA A 8 21.32 40.53 2.48
N ARG A 9 22.34 39.71 2.79
CA ARG A 9 22.63 38.48 2.06
C ARG A 9 21.48 37.47 2.11
N ALA A 10 20.82 37.32 3.26
CA ALA A 10 19.67 36.42 3.42
C ALA A 10 18.50 36.86 2.53
N ARG A 11 18.19 38.17 2.48
CA ARG A 11 17.16 38.72 1.60
C ARG A 11 17.51 38.58 0.13
N VAL A 12 18.77 38.83 -0.24
CA VAL A 12 19.24 38.66 -1.63
C VAL A 12 19.15 37.20 -2.08
N ALA A 13 19.51 36.25 -1.21
CA ALA A 13 19.42 34.82 -1.51
C ALA A 13 17.97 34.38 -1.81
N LEU A 14 16.96 35.03 -1.20
CA LEU A 14 15.56 34.72 -1.48
C LEU A 14 15.07 35.12 -2.88
N PHE A 15 15.85 35.85 -3.68
CA PHE A 15 15.51 36.08 -5.09
C PHE A 15 15.73 34.84 -5.98
N ASP A 16 16.50 33.85 -5.50
CA ASP A 16 16.81 32.62 -6.23
C ASP A 16 16.47 31.37 -5.40
N VAL A 17 15.30 31.39 -4.73
CA VAL A 17 14.83 30.32 -3.82
C VAL A 17 14.84 28.95 -4.46
N GLU A 18 14.55 28.86 -5.75
CA GLU A 18 14.46 27.59 -6.49
C GLU A 18 15.81 26.85 -6.57
N GLN A 19 16.92 27.57 -6.46
CA GLN A 19 18.27 26.98 -6.45
C GLN A 19 18.82 26.73 -5.03
N LEU A 20 18.10 27.14 -3.99
CA LEU A 20 18.55 26.97 -2.61
C LEU A 20 18.16 25.61 -2.06
N SER A 21 19.11 24.97 -1.37
CA SER A 21 18.79 23.77 -0.59
C SER A 21 17.86 24.12 0.58
N ALA A 22 17.01 23.17 0.97
CA ALA A 22 16.12 23.34 2.11
C ALA A 22 16.89 23.65 3.42
N GLU A 23 18.10 23.11 3.58
CA GLU A 23 18.96 23.43 4.74
C GLU A 23 19.41 24.89 4.74
N ARG A 24 19.75 25.43 3.56
CA ARG A 24 20.09 26.84 3.42
C ARG A 24 18.89 27.75 3.68
N LEU A 25 17.69 27.32 3.27
CA LEU A 25 16.44 28.03 3.58
C LEU A 25 16.15 28.08 5.08
N VAL A 26 16.42 27.01 5.85
CA VAL A 26 16.28 27.03 7.31
C VAL A 26 17.16 28.13 7.92
N GLY A 27 18.43 28.21 7.52
CA GLY A 27 19.34 29.26 7.98
C GLY A 27 18.86 30.68 7.64
N ILE A 28 18.40 30.88 6.41
CA ILE A 28 17.86 32.17 5.94
C ILE A 28 16.63 32.57 6.74
N TYR A 29 15.64 31.69 6.91
CA TYR A 29 14.41 32.03 7.63
C TYR A 29 14.64 32.27 9.12
N ARG A 30 15.62 31.60 9.75
CA ARG A 30 16.02 31.91 11.13
C ARG A 30 16.60 33.32 11.25
N VAL A 31 17.54 33.68 10.38
CA VAL A 31 18.15 35.03 10.35
C VAL A 31 17.09 36.11 10.14
N LEU A 32 16.16 35.89 9.20
CA LEU A 32 15.11 36.86 8.93
C LEU A 32 14.08 36.94 10.07
N GLY A 33 13.77 35.81 10.72
CA GLY A 33 12.89 35.77 11.89
C GLY A 33 13.45 36.52 13.11
N GLU A 34 14.78 36.63 13.26
CA GLU A 34 15.39 37.46 14.30
C GLU A 34 15.15 38.96 14.10
N VAL A 35 14.95 39.39 12.85
CA VAL A 35 14.83 40.81 12.47
C VAL A 35 13.37 41.22 12.32
N ASP A 36 12.61 40.45 11.56
CA ASP A 36 11.23 40.76 11.19
C ASP A 36 10.22 40.13 12.17
N GLY A 37 10.72 39.42 13.18
CA GLY A 37 9.96 38.74 14.23
C GLY A 37 9.76 37.25 13.95
N PRO A 38 9.76 36.40 15.00
CA PRO A 38 9.81 34.94 14.84
C PRO A 38 8.56 34.36 14.16
N ARG A 39 7.44 35.07 14.19
CA ARG A 39 6.18 34.64 13.56
C ARG A 39 6.14 34.92 12.05
N HIS A 40 6.85 35.93 11.56
CA HIS A 40 6.74 36.38 10.18
C HIS A 40 7.16 35.30 9.16
N TYR A 41 8.20 34.51 9.51
CA TYR A 41 8.69 33.43 8.67
C TYR A 41 8.36 32.02 9.20
N ALA A 42 7.55 31.91 10.26
CA ALA A 42 7.30 30.63 10.94
C ALA A 42 6.73 29.55 10.01
N ARG A 43 5.77 29.89 9.15
CA ARG A 43 5.16 28.96 8.18
C ARG A 43 6.16 28.42 7.16
N ARG A 44 7.05 29.28 6.63
CA ARG A 44 8.08 28.91 5.64
C ARG A 44 9.24 28.17 6.30
N LEU A 45 9.61 28.56 7.51
CA LEU A 45 10.59 27.84 8.31
C LEU A 45 10.11 26.41 8.62
N ALA A 46 8.83 26.23 8.99
CA ALA A 46 8.25 24.91 9.20
C ALA A 46 8.33 24.02 7.95
N GLU A 47 8.12 24.55 6.74
CA GLU A 47 8.28 23.78 5.48
C GLU A 47 9.72 23.40 5.20
N ALA A 48 10.66 24.33 5.40
CA ALA A 48 12.07 24.07 5.19
C ALA A 48 12.57 23.01 6.18
N LEU A 49 12.13 23.09 7.44
CA LEU A 49 12.41 22.09 8.48
C LEU A 49 11.75 20.74 8.18
N HIS A 50 10.51 20.71 7.67
CA HIS A 50 9.85 19.49 7.24
C HIS A 50 10.61 18.82 6.09
N THR A 51 10.99 19.60 5.07
CA THR A 51 11.73 19.12 3.90
C THR A 51 13.09 18.55 4.30
N THR A 52 13.86 19.28 5.13
CA THR A 52 15.14 18.79 5.65
C THR A 52 14.98 17.54 6.52
N GLY A 53 14.00 17.54 7.42
CA GLY A 53 13.64 16.37 8.23
C GLY A 53 13.30 15.14 7.38
N HIS A 54 12.51 15.31 6.32
CA HIS A 54 12.18 14.24 5.38
C HIS A 54 13.44 13.67 4.70
N VAL A 55 14.30 14.55 4.15
CA VAL A 55 15.56 14.18 3.50
C VAL A 55 16.48 13.43 4.46
N PHE A 56 16.70 13.98 5.67
CA PHE A 56 17.53 13.35 6.70
C PHE A 56 17.03 11.96 7.07
N THR A 57 15.72 11.81 7.23
CA THR A 57 15.14 10.51 7.58
C THR A 57 15.33 9.50 6.44
N ARG A 58 15.12 9.90 5.19
CA ARG A 58 15.27 9.04 4.00
C ARG A 58 16.71 8.57 3.80
N HIS A 59 17.68 9.44 4.03
CA HIS A 59 19.11 9.15 3.86
C HIS A 59 19.78 8.56 5.10
N GLY A 60 19.02 8.31 6.18
CA GLY A 60 19.55 7.67 7.39
C GLY A 60 20.51 8.55 8.18
N ALA A 61 20.27 9.87 8.20
CA ALA A 61 21.01 10.78 9.07
C ALA A 61 20.76 10.48 10.56
N ASP A 62 21.50 11.17 11.43
CA ASP A 62 21.34 11.10 12.88
C ASP A 62 19.87 11.29 13.31
N MET A 63 19.42 10.42 14.22
CA MET A 63 18.06 10.42 14.75
C MET A 63 17.70 11.75 15.40
N GLY A 64 18.60 12.30 16.22
CA GLY A 64 18.39 13.54 16.95
C GLY A 64 18.20 14.72 15.99
N LEU A 65 19.03 14.77 14.94
CA LEU A 65 18.89 15.77 13.89
C LEU A 65 17.55 15.65 13.14
N ALA A 66 17.21 14.46 12.64
CA ALA A 66 15.99 14.25 11.86
C ALA A 66 14.72 14.53 12.68
N LEU A 67 14.61 13.94 13.88
CA LEU A 67 13.46 14.15 14.76
C LEU A 67 13.41 15.57 15.32
N GLY A 68 14.56 16.19 15.58
CA GLY A 68 14.64 17.58 16.02
C GLY A 68 14.04 18.55 15.00
N ARG A 69 14.38 18.41 13.71
CA ARG A 69 13.82 19.23 12.63
C ARG A 69 12.30 19.07 12.52
N LEU A 70 11.82 17.83 12.59
CA LEU A 70 10.38 17.54 12.48
C LEU A 70 9.60 18.03 13.70
N THR A 71 10.17 17.93 14.90
CA THR A 71 9.55 18.43 16.14
C THR A 71 9.45 19.95 16.11
N GLU A 72 10.53 20.64 15.75
CA GLU A 72 10.54 22.11 15.59
C GLU A 72 9.52 22.56 14.54
N ALA A 73 9.41 21.86 13.41
CA ALA A 73 8.41 22.14 12.38
C ALA A 73 6.98 21.99 12.90
N ILE A 74 6.70 20.94 13.69
CA ILE A 74 5.39 20.71 14.32
C ILE A 74 5.06 21.84 15.30
N GLU A 75 6.00 22.24 16.15
CA GLU A 75 5.81 23.31 17.13
C GLU A 75 5.54 24.65 16.45
N LEU A 76 6.32 25.00 15.43
CA LEU A 76 6.10 26.20 14.62
C LEU A 76 4.72 26.18 13.96
N CYS A 77 4.33 25.05 13.36
CA CYS A 77 3.04 24.92 12.69
C CYS A 77 1.87 25.03 13.68
N ARG A 78 1.97 24.42 14.87
CA ARG A 78 0.97 24.56 15.95
C ARG A 78 0.85 25.99 16.47
N GLY A 79 1.94 26.75 16.46
CA GLY A 79 1.97 28.16 16.85
C GLY A 79 1.37 29.14 15.84
N LEU A 80 1.05 28.69 14.62
CA LEU A 80 0.42 29.53 13.60
C LEU A 80 -1.06 29.79 13.92
N ASP A 81 -1.49 31.03 13.68
CA ASP A 81 -2.90 31.40 13.76
C ASP A 81 -3.69 30.69 12.64
N PRO A 82 -4.70 29.86 12.97
CA PRO A 82 -5.50 29.18 11.96
C PRO A 82 -6.36 30.13 11.10
N VAL A 83 -6.63 31.35 11.56
CA VAL A 83 -7.36 32.37 10.78
C VAL A 83 -6.49 32.91 9.66
N GLU A 84 -5.22 33.19 9.95
CA GLU A 84 -4.23 33.68 8.99
C GLU A 84 -3.73 32.53 8.07
N HIS A 85 -3.59 31.33 8.63
CA HIS A 85 -3.06 30.15 7.93
C HIS A 85 -4.12 29.05 7.83
N ARG A 86 -5.06 29.21 6.89
CA ARG A 86 -6.14 28.22 6.68
C ARG A 86 -5.65 26.83 6.29
N ASP A 87 -4.45 26.72 5.73
CA ASP A 87 -3.80 25.46 5.35
C ASP A 87 -3.02 24.79 6.49
N ARG A 88 -2.91 25.45 7.66
CA ARG A 88 -2.10 25.00 8.80
C ARG A 88 -2.34 23.54 9.16
N ASP A 89 -3.60 23.11 9.27
CA ASP A 89 -3.90 21.75 9.70
C ASP A 89 -3.52 20.70 8.63
N ALA A 90 -3.60 21.07 7.34
CA ALA A 90 -3.13 20.20 6.25
C ALA A 90 -1.59 20.05 6.28
N VAL A 91 -0.90 21.16 6.55
CA VAL A 91 0.56 21.20 6.70
C VAL A 91 0.99 20.40 7.91
N LEU A 92 0.35 20.60 9.06
CA LEU A 92 0.62 19.86 10.30
C LEU A 92 0.47 18.36 10.08
N ARG A 93 -0.60 17.92 9.40
CA ARG A 93 -0.78 16.50 9.02
C ARG A 93 0.37 15.98 8.16
N GLY A 94 0.82 16.74 7.16
CA GLY A 94 1.95 16.37 6.31
C GLY A 94 3.26 16.20 7.08
N ILE A 95 3.55 17.13 8.00
CA ILE A 95 4.73 17.07 8.87
C ILE A 95 4.63 15.86 9.80
N GLN A 96 3.48 15.64 10.43
CA GLN A 96 3.25 14.52 11.33
C GLN A 96 3.30 13.15 10.64
N ALA A 97 2.82 13.06 9.39
CA ALA A 97 2.95 11.85 8.57
C ALA A 97 4.42 11.49 8.33
N THR A 98 5.29 12.49 8.17
CA THR A 98 6.75 12.29 8.07
C THR A 98 7.36 11.97 9.44
N HIS A 99 6.90 12.64 10.49
CA HIS A 99 7.38 12.42 11.86
C HIS A 99 7.10 11.00 12.37
N GLN A 100 5.88 10.48 12.19
CA GLN A 100 5.57 9.09 12.57
C GLN A 100 6.43 8.09 11.79
N TRP A 101 6.68 8.34 10.50
CA TRP A 101 7.53 7.50 9.67
C TRP A 101 8.98 7.47 10.20
N ALA A 102 9.51 8.64 10.56
CA ALA A 102 10.82 8.77 11.19
C ALA A 102 10.89 8.05 12.54
N LEU A 103 9.88 8.22 13.40
CA LEU A 103 9.81 7.55 14.70
C LEU A 103 9.84 6.02 14.56
N TYR A 104 9.08 5.45 13.62
CA TYR A 104 9.18 4.01 13.33
C TYR A 104 10.58 3.62 12.85
N ARG A 105 11.14 4.34 11.87
CA ARG A 105 12.48 4.05 11.33
C ARG A 105 13.54 3.97 12.42
N TYR A 106 13.48 4.86 13.41
CA TYR A 106 14.42 4.90 14.54
C TYR A 106 13.97 4.07 15.75
N GLY A 107 12.98 3.18 15.60
CA GLY A 107 12.56 2.23 16.63
C GLY A 107 11.66 2.80 17.74
N ARG A 108 11.25 4.06 17.65
CA ARG A 108 10.37 4.75 18.63
C ARG A 108 8.89 4.45 18.37
N ARG A 109 8.53 3.15 18.34
CA ARG A 109 7.19 2.65 17.95
C ARG A 109 6.04 3.28 18.76
N ARG A 110 6.15 3.30 20.08
CA ARG A 110 5.10 3.83 20.98
C ARG A 110 4.75 5.29 20.64
N GLU A 111 5.76 6.10 20.33
CA GLU A 111 5.57 7.50 19.98
C GLU A 111 5.01 7.64 18.57
N ALA A 112 5.46 6.82 17.62
CA ALA A 112 4.91 6.79 16.27
C ALA A 112 3.41 6.46 16.30
N LEU A 113 3.00 5.50 17.13
CA LEU A 113 1.59 5.14 17.32
C LEU A 113 0.79 6.28 17.97
N ALA A 114 1.38 7.03 18.91
CA ALA A 114 0.76 8.22 19.48
C ALA A 114 0.51 9.30 18.40
N VAL A 115 1.47 9.52 17.50
CA VAL A 115 1.31 10.45 16.36
C VAL A 115 0.22 9.95 15.39
N ARG A 116 0.12 8.64 15.11
CA ARG A 116 -0.98 8.11 14.28
C ARG A 116 -2.36 8.35 14.91
N ARG A 117 -2.50 8.26 16.24
CA ARG A 117 -3.74 8.65 16.93
C ARG A 117 -4.05 10.13 16.76
N GLU A 118 -3.03 10.99 16.88
CA GLU A 118 -3.19 12.43 16.68
C GLU A 118 -3.63 12.76 15.24
N LEU A 119 -3.07 12.08 14.24
CA LEU A 119 -3.46 12.24 12.83
C LEU A 119 -4.94 11.92 12.62
N VAL A 120 -5.50 10.89 13.28
CA VAL A 120 -6.94 10.59 13.24
C VAL A 120 -7.76 11.71 13.87
N VAL A 121 -7.32 12.26 15.01
CA VAL A 121 -8.00 13.39 15.67
C VAL A 121 -8.02 14.61 14.75
N LEU A 122 -6.87 14.95 14.14
CA LEU A 122 -6.77 16.07 13.20
C LEU A 122 -7.59 15.86 11.93
N ALA A 123 -7.65 14.63 11.41
CA ALA A 123 -8.48 14.31 10.25
C ALA A 123 -9.98 14.45 10.56
N ARG A 124 -10.41 14.07 11.78
CA ARG A 124 -11.80 14.27 12.24
C ARG A 124 -12.14 15.76 12.41
N ALA A 125 -11.21 16.56 12.91
CA ALA A 125 -11.39 18.00 13.09
C ALA A 125 -11.38 18.78 11.77
N GLY A 126 -10.63 18.31 10.76
CA GLY A 126 -10.31 19.00 9.52
C GLY A 126 -11.44 19.15 8.48
N GLY A 127 -12.72 19.11 8.88
CA GLY A 127 -13.82 19.56 8.02
C GLY A 127 -14.36 18.58 6.97
N GLY A 128 -14.10 17.28 7.12
CA GLY A 128 -14.86 16.24 6.40
C GLY A 128 -14.25 15.67 5.12
N ASP A 129 -12.94 15.81 4.91
CA ASP A 129 -12.23 15.00 3.92
C ASP A 129 -12.19 13.53 4.39
N ARG A 130 -13.11 12.75 3.83
CA ARG A 130 -13.29 11.33 4.16
C ARG A 130 -12.08 10.49 3.75
N ARG A 131 -11.38 10.87 2.69
CA ARG A 131 -10.20 10.15 2.23
C ARG A 131 -9.08 10.31 3.24
N VAL A 132 -8.78 11.53 3.66
CA VAL A 132 -7.76 11.81 4.67
C VAL A 132 -8.09 11.10 5.99
N LEU A 133 -9.37 11.07 6.39
CA LEU A 133 -9.80 10.34 7.57
C LEU A 133 -9.62 8.82 7.41
N ALA A 134 -10.03 8.25 6.28
CA ALA A 134 -9.88 6.81 6.02
C ALA A 134 -8.41 6.39 5.99
N GLU A 135 -7.54 7.16 5.34
CA GLU A 135 -6.09 6.92 5.30
C GLU A 135 -5.48 6.97 6.72
N ALA A 136 -5.86 7.96 7.54
CA ALA A 136 -5.38 8.08 8.91
C ALA A 136 -5.84 6.91 9.81
N ILE A 137 -7.11 6.51 9.70
CA ILE A 137 -7.67 5.37 10.45
C ILE A 137 -6.97 4.08 10.04
N LEU A 138 -6.83 3.82 8.74
CA LEU A 138 -6.15 2.63 8.23
C LEU A 138 -4.69 2.58 8.70
N GLY A 139 -3.97 3.69 8.62
CA GLY A 139 -2.61 3.77 9.14
C GLY A 139 -2.52 3.43 10.63
N LEU A 140 -3.45 3.94 11.45
CA LEU A 140 -3.51 3.60 12.87
C LEU A 140 -3.82 2.11 13.09
N ALA A 141 -4.82 1.55 12.39
CA ALA A 141 -5.22 0.15 12.49
C ALA A 141 -4.06 -0.81 12.17
N VAL A 142 -3.36 -0.57 11.04
CA VAL A 142 -2.17 -1.36 10.66
C VAL A 142 -1.08 -1.25 11.72
N GLY A 143 -0.84 -0.05 12.28
CA GLY A 143 0.14 0.14 13.33
C GLY A 143 -0.19 -0.62 14.62
N LEU A 144 -1.47 -0.74 14.95
CA LEU A 144 -1.94 -1.52 16.09
C LEU A 144 -1.75 -3.02 15.88
N VAL A 145 -2.03 -3.54 14.67
CA VAL A 145 -1.75 -4.94 14.29
C VAL A 145 -0.25 -5.24 14.40
N GLU A 146 0.61 -4.34 13.89
CA GLU A 146 2.07 -4.50 13.99
C GLU A 146 2.58 -4.54 15.44
N ASP A 147 1.86 -3.90 16.37
CA ASP A 147 2.13 -3.92 17.82
C ASP A 147 1.38 -5.05 18.57
N GLY A 148 0.66 -5.93 17.87
CA GLY A 148 -0.10 -7.05 18.45
C GLY A 148 -1.38 -6.65 19.19
N ARG A 149 -1.93 -5.47 18.89
CA ARG A 149 -3.16 -4.91 19.49
C ARG A 149 -4.36 -5.09 18.55
N ASP A 150 -4.59 -6.33 18.15
CA ASP A 150 -5.60 -6.71 17.16
C ASP A 150 -7.01 -6.26 17.52
N ASP A 151 -7.42 -6.41 18.79
CA ASP A 151 -8.77 -6.06 19.24
C ASP A 151 -9.07 -4.56 19.07
N GLU A 152 -8.08 -3.69 19.28
CA GLU A 152 -8.23 -2.26 19.04
C GLU A 152 -8.26 -1.93 17.55
N ALA A 153 -7.49 -2.66 16.73
CA ALA A 153 -7.40 -2.46 15.30
C ALA A 153 -8.71 -2.81 14.57
N GLU A 154 -9.42 -3.85 15.00
CA GLU A 154 -10.65 -4.32 14.33
C GLU A 154 -11.69 -3.21 14.20
N SER A 155 -11.95 -2.47 15.29
CA SER A 155 -12.92 -1.37 15.27
C SER A 155 -12.55 -0.26 14.28
N LEU A 156 -11.26 -0.02 14.08
CA LEU A 156 -10.74 0.99 13.15
C LEU A 156 -10.82 0.51 11.69
N PHE A 157 -10.54 -0.78 11.42
CA PHE A 157 -10.76 -1.33 10.07
C PHE A 157 -12.23 -1.22 9.65
N ALA A 158 -13.16 -1.57 10.55
CA ALA A 158 -14.59 -1.40 10.32
C ALA A 158 -14.96 0.08 10.08
N GLU A 159 -14.45 0.99 10.91
CA GLU A 159 -14.67 2.44 10.75
C GLU A 159 -14.17 2.94 9.38
N ALA A 160 -12.98 2.54 8.94
CA ALA A 160 -12.42 2.95 7.65
C ALA A 160 -13.30 2.52 6.46
N VAL A 161 -13.88 1.32 6.51
CA VAL A 161 -14.83 0.83 5.49
C VAL A 161 -16.11 1.68 5.47
N VAL A 162 -16.63 2.08 6.64
CA VAL A 162 -17.81 2.95 6.74
C VAL A 162 -17.50 4.36 6.23
N VAL A 163 -16.33 4.91 6.58
CA VAL A 163 -15.86 6.22 6.11
C VAL A 163 -15.65 6.23 4.59
N THR A 164 -15.36 5.11 3.95
CA THR A 164 -15.24 5.05 2.48
C THR A 164 -16.58 4.83 1.77
N ALA A 165 -17.60 4.31 2.45
CA ALA A 165 -18.93 4.00 1.89
C ALA A 165 -19.95 5.17 1.92
N GLY A 166 -19.51 6.42 2.07
CA GLY A 166 -20.38 7.56 2.35
C GLY A 166 -21.31 7.98 1.21
N PRO A 167 -22.35 8.79 1.51
CA PRO A 167 -23.34 9.23 0.52
C PRO A 167 -22.78 10.21 -0.53
N ARG A 168 -21.64 10.87 -0.27
CA ARG A 168 -20.98 11.74 -1.24
C ARG A 168 -20.18 10.90 -2.22
N ARG A 169 -20.51 11.01 -3.51
CA ARG A 169 -19.73 10.40 -4.62
C ARG A 169 -18.41 11.15 -4.80
N ASP A 170 -17.39 10.73 -4.05
CA ASP A 170 -16.00 10.96 -4.43
C ASP A 170 -15.54 9.78 -5.29
N HIS A 171 -15.35 10.02 -6.58
CA HIS A 171 -14.95 8.98 -7.53
C HIS A 171 -13.59 8.36 -7.21
N ARG A 172 -12.65 9.12 -6.63
CA ARG A 172 -11.34 8.58 -6.24
C ARG A 172 -11.47 7.72 -4.99
N LEU A 173 -12.19 8.19 -3.97
CA LEU A 173 -12.42 7.40 -2.76
C LEU A 173 -13.22 6.12 -3.06
N ALA A 174 -14.18 6.18 -3.98
CA ALA A 174 -14.91 5.01 -4.44
C ALA A 174 -14.00 3.99 -5.14
N ALA A 175 -13.08 4.45 -5.99
CA ALA A 175 -12.09 3.58 -6.65
C ALA A 175 -11.08 2.96 -5.67
N ASP A 176 -10.74 3.66 -4.59
CA ASP A 176 -9.79 3.20 -3.58
C ASP A 176 -10.47 2.46 -2.42
N ARG A 177 -11.82 2.41 -2.35
CA ARG A 177 -12.58 1.73 -1.29
C ARG A 177 -12.17 0.27 -1.09
N HIS A 178 -11.86 -0.42 -2.19
CA HIS A 178 -11.47 -1.82 -2.16
C HIS A 178 -10.26 -2.08 -1.25
N TRP A 179 -9.32 -1.14 -1.15
CA TRP A 179 -8.17 -1.23 -0.25
C TRP A 179 -8.61 -1.42 1.21
N TYR A 180 -9.51 -0.57 1.70
CA TYR A 180 -9.98 -0.61 3.08
C TYR A 180 -10.78 -1.88 3.38
N VAL A 181 -11.57 -2.33 2.42
CA VAL A 181 -12.34 -3.59 2.54
C VAL A 181 -11.39 -4.79 2.55
N THR A 182 -10.38 -4.82 1.69
CA THR A 182 -9.33 -5.86 1.67
C THR A 182 -8.58 -5.91 2.99
N ALA A 183 -8.16 -4.76 3.53
CA ALA A 183 -7.47 -4.70 4.82
C ALA A 183 -8.33 -5.25 5.97
N HIS A 184 -9.61 -4.88 6.03
CA HIS A 184 -10.53 -5.37 7.06
C HIS A 184 -10.77 -6.89 6.91
N ALA A 185 -11.07 -7.37 5.70
CA ALA A 185 -11.26 -8.80 5.45
C ALA A 185 -9.97 -9.60 5.74
N GLY A 186 -8.80 -9.04 5.41
CA GLY A 186 -7.51 -9.63 5.73
C GLY A 186 -7.25 -9.75 7.23
N HIS A 187 -7.60 -8.71 8.00
CA HIS A 187 -7.53 -8.76 9.46
C HIS A 187 -8.45 -9.84 10.07
N LEU A 188 -9.66 -10.00 9.54
CA LEU A 188 -10.56 -11.07 9.98
C LEU A 188 -10.02 -12.46 9.59
N ALA A 189 -9.49 -12.60 8.38
CA ALA A 189 -8.94 -13.84 7.86
C ALA A 189 -7.72 -14.33 8.66
N THR A 190 -6.84 -13.43 9.12
CA THR A 190 -5.67 -13.80 9.94
C THR A 190 -6.08 -14.33 11.32
N ARG A 191 -7.29 -14.03 11.77
CA ARG A 191 -7.92 -14.57 12.98
C ARG A 191 -8.77 -15.82 12.71
N GLY A 192 -8.73 -16.37 11.49
CA GLY A 192 -9.51 -17.53 11.08
C GLY A 192 -11.00 -17.25 10.87
N ARG A 193 -11.44 -15.98 10.93
CA ARG A 193 -12.85 -15.57 10.78
C ARG A 193 -13.22 -15.41 9.30
N PHE A 194 -12.99 -16.46 8.50
CA PHE A 194 -13.15 -16.42 7.04
C PHE A 194 -14.58 -16.13 6.58
N ALA A 195 -15.59 -16.64 7.30
CA ALA A 195 -16.99 -16.34 6.98
C ALA A 195 -17.30 -14.85 7.10
N GLU A 196 -16.87 -14.20 8.18
CA GLU A 196 -17.06 -12.75 8.38
C GLU A 196 -16.21 -11.94 7.39
N ALA A 197 -14.98 -12.37 7.11
CA ALA A 197 -14.15 -11.78 6.08
C ALA A 197 -14.84 -11.79 4.70
N ALA A 198 -15.45 -12.91 4.32
CA ALA A 198 -16.20 -13.04 3.07
C ALA A 198 -17.42 -12.11 3.01
N GLU A 199 -18.15 -11.95 4.12
CA GLU A 199 -19.29 -11.03 4.20
C GLU A 199 -18.86 -9.56 4.06
N VAL A 200 -17.77 -9.16 4.74
CA VAL A 200 -17.19 -7.82 4.59
C VAL A 200 -16.75 -7.56 3.14
N TYR A 201 -16.25 -8.60 2.46
CA TYR A 201 -15.72 -8.51 1.10
C TYR A 201 -16.79 -8.58 0.00
N ALA A 202 -17.95 -9.19 0.29
CA ALA A 202 -19.03 -9.42 -0.67
C ALA A 202 -19.45 -8.18 -1.50
N PRO A 203 -19.51 -6.94 -0.95
CA PRO A 203 -19.85 -5.76 -1.74
C PRO A 203 -18.91 -5.49 -2.93
N LEU A 204 -17.67 -5.97 -2.89
CA LEU A 204 -16.72 -5.85 -4.00
C LEU A 204 -16.93 -6.90 -5.10
N LEU A 205 -17.56 -8.02 -4.77
CA LEU A 205 -17.76 -9.15 -5.68
C LEU A 205 -18.96 -8.97 -6.61
N GLY A 206 -19.88 -8.05 -6.29
CA GLY A 206 -20.97 -7.66 -7.18
C GLY A 206 -21.94 -8.79 -7.55
N GLY A 207 -22.28 -9.67 -6.59
CA GLY A 207 -23.42 -10.59 -6.65
C GLY A 207 -24.67 -9.96 -6.01
N GLY A 208 -25.82 -10.05 -6.67
CA GLY A 208 -27.02 -9.27 -6.38
C GLY A 208 -27.69 -9.52 -5.03
N GLY A 209 -28.16 -8.44 -4.41
CA GLY A 209 -28.97 -8.46 -3.20
C GLY A 209 -28.87 -7.15 -2.40
N SER A 210 -29.50 -6.09 -2.91
CA SER A 210 -29.72 -4.75 -2.29
C SER A 210 -28.94 -3.58 -2.92
N GLY A 211 -29.63 -2.87 -3.82
CA GLY A 211 -29.70 -1.40 -3.83
C GLY A 211 -28.47 -0.53 -4.15
N VAL A 212 -27.24 -1.05 -4.23
CA VAL A 212 -26.05 -0.22 -4.48
C VAL A 212 -25.36 -0.62 -5.78
N ALA A 213 -26.05 -0.43 -6.90
CA ALA A 213 -25.53 -0.57 -8.26
C ALA A 213 -24.38 0.41 -8.63
N GLY A 214 -23.79 1.10 -7.65
CA GLY A 214 -22.78 2.15 -7.87
C GLY A 214 -21.32 1.74 -7.64
N SER A 215 -21.03 0.66 -6.89
CA SER A 215 -19.65 0.38 -6.46
C SER A 215 -18.82 -0.35 -7.52
N ALA A 216 -19.36 -1.40 -8.14
CA ALA A 216 -18.63 -2.20 -9.13
C ALA A 216 -18.37 -1.44 -10.47
N ALA A 217 -19.26 -0.51 -10.81
CA ALA A 217 -19.16 0.29 -12.03
C ALA A 217 -18.09 1.40 -11.96
N ALA A 218 -17.70 1.83 -10.75
CA ALA A 218 -16.70 2.87 -10.53
C ALA A 218 -15.26 2.33 -10.36
N MET A 219 -15.09 1.01 -10.27
CA MET A 219 -13.79 0.38 -10.04
C MET A 219 -12.97 0.28 -11.33
N PRO A 220 -11.70 0.73 -11.31
CA PRO A 220 -10.75 0.50 -12.41
C PRO A 220 -10.68 -0.98 -12.79
N GLU A 221 -10.65 -1.27 -14.10
CA GLU A 221 -10.69 -2.64 -14.63
C GLU A 221 -9.45 -3.46 -14.25
N ASP A 222 -8.30 -2.80 -14.12
CA ASP A 222 -7.01 -3.39 -13.72
C ASP A 222 -7.02 -3.97 -12.30
N ARG A 223 -7.86 -3.45 -11.41
CA ARG A 223 -8.01 -3.93 -10.02
C ARG A 223 -9.07 -5.03 -9.87
N ARG A 224 -9.92 -5.25 -10.88
CA ARG A 224 -11.04 -6.21 -10.78
C ARG A 224 -10.59 -7.65 -10.63
N VAL A 225 -9.58 -8.08 -11.39
CA VAL A 225 -9.09 -9.47 -11.36
C VAL A 225 -8.52 -9.82 -9.97
N PRO A 226 -7.57 -9.05 -9.40
CA PRO A 226 -7.09 -9.33 -8.04
C PRO A 226 -8.18 -9.35 -6.96
N ILE A 227 -9.17 -8.45 -7.05
CA ILE A 227 -10.30 -8.41 -6.11
C ILE A 227 -11.11 -9.70 -6.17
N LEU A 228 -11.47 -10.15 -7.38
CA LEU A 228 -12.24 -11.39 -7.54
C LEU A 228 -11.45 -12.61 -7.04
N LEU A 229 -10.15 -12.67 -7.32
CA LEU A 229 -9.29 -13.76 -6.84
C LEU A 229 -9.23 -13.83 -5.31
N TYR A 230 -9.04 -12.69 -4.65
CA TYR A 230 -9.02 -12.67 -3.19
C TYR A 230 -10.39 -13.00 -2.58
N GLY A 231 -11.48 -12.51 -3.16
CA GLY A 231 -12.83 -12.90 -2.75
C GLY A 231 -13.12 -14.39 -2.92
N ALA A 232 -12.69 -14.98 -4.03
CA ALA A 232 -12.81 -16.42 -4.25
C ALA A 232 -12.04 -17.20 -3.16
N HIS A 233 -10.81 -16.78 -2.84
CA HIS A 233 -10.02 -17.37 -1.76
C HIS A 233 -10.73 -17.27 -0.39
N LEU A 234 -11.28 -16.11 -0.03
CA LEU A 234 -12.04 -15.95 1.21
C LEU A 234 -13.27 -16.87 1.26
N LEU A 235 -14.00 -16.99 0.15
CA LEU A 235 -15.16 -17.88 0.04
C LEU A 235 -14.77 -19.36 0.20
N ALA A 236 -13.69 -19.81 -0.45
CA ALA A 236 -13.18 -21.16 -0.29
C ALA A 236 -12.74 -21.46 1.15
N ALA A 237 -12.01 -20.53 1.78
CA ALA A 237 -11.61 -20.65 3.18
C ALA A 237 -12.82 -20.68 4.14
N ALA A 238 -13.90 -19.97 3.79
CA ALA A 238 -15.19 -20.01 4.48
C ALA A 238 -16.06 -21.24 4.12
N GLN A 239 -15.52 -22.25 3.42
CA GLN A 239 -16.22 -23.46 2.97
C GLN A 239 -17.38 -23.20 1.99
N ARG A 240 -17.40 -22.04 1.32
CA ARG A 240 -18.36 -21.64 0.28
C ARG A 240 -17.81 -21.92 -1.12
N HIS A 241 -17.31 -23.14 -1.33
CA HIS A 241 -16.53 -23.54 -2.52
C HIS A 241 -17.25 -23.25 -3.84
N ALA A 242 -18.56 -23.52 -3.94
CA ALA A 242 -19.33 -23.28 -5.16
C ALA A 242 -19.41 -21.78 -5.54
N GLU A 243 -19.56 -20.90 -4.55
CA GLU A 243 -19.55 -19.46 -4.76
C GLU A 243 -18.15 -18.98 -5.14
N GLY A 244 -17.12 -19.49 -4.45
CA GLY A 244 -15.71 -19.25 -4.78
C GLY A 244 -15.40 -19.56 -6.23
N ARG A 245 -15.81 -20.75 -6.72
CA ARG A 245 -15.62 -21.15 -8.13
C ARG A 245 -16.28 -20.20 -9.11
N THR A 246 -17.49 -19.74 -8.80
CA THR A 246 -18.23 -18.79 -9.64
C THR A 246 -17.50 -17.45 -9.72
N VAL A 247 -16.99 -16.96 -8.59
CA VAL A 247 -16.22 -15.72 -8.52
C VAL A 247 -14.88 -15.86 -9.25
N PHE A 248 -14.20 -17.00 -9.11
CA PHE A 248 -12.94 -17.26 -9.82
C PHE A 248 -13.15 -17.34 -11.34
N ALA A 249 -14.16 -18.07 -11.81
CA ALA A 249 -14.50 -18.13 -13.23
C ALA A 249 -14.81 -16.74 -13.82
N ARG A 250 -15.45 -15.87 -13.03
CA ARG A 250 -15.64 -14.47 -13.40
C ARG A 250 -14.31 -13.71 -13.50
N ALA A 251 -13.35 -13.98 -12.62
CA ALA A 251 -12.01 -13.38 -12.71
C ALA A 251 -11.35 -13.76 -14.05
N VAL A 252 -11.40 -15.04 -14.44
CA VAL A 252 -10.89 -15.55 -15.72
C VAL A 252 -11.51 -14.81 -16.90
N GLU A 253 -12.84 -14.69 -16.90
CA GLU A 253 -13.54 -13.99 -17.99
C GLU A 253 -13.17 -12.50 -18.07
N VAL A 254 -12.99 -11.82 -16.93
CA VAL A 254 -12.56 -10.42 -16.91
C VAL A 254 -11.13 -10.28 -17.45
N TYR A 255 -10.22 -11.17 -17.05
CA TYR A 255 -8.84 -11.18 -17.55
C TYR A 255 -8.80 -11.39 -19.07
N ARG A 256 -9.52 -12.40 -19.58
CA ARG A 256 -9.60 -12.72 -21.01
C ARG A 256 -10.14 -11.56 -21.84
N ARG A 257 -11.22 -10.91 -21.40
CA ARG A 257 -11.78 -9.70 -22.05
C ARG A 257 -10.83 -8.50 -22.02
N GLY A 258 -9.98 -8.41 -20.99
CA GLY A 258 -8.97 -7.37 -20.87
C GLY A 258 -7.94 -7.40 -22.01
N VAL A 259 -7.65 -8.61 -22.50
CA VAL A 259 -6.63 -8.92 -23.51
C VAL A 259 -7.16 -8.83 -24.96
N ASP A 260 -8.46 -9.02 -25.19
CA ASP A 260 -9.03 -9.12 -26.54
C ASP A 260 -8.84 -7.83 -27.38
N PRO A 261 -8.06 -7.87 -28.47
CA PRO A 261 -7.79 -6.73 -29.34
C PRO A 261 -8.96 -6.33 -30.25
N GLY A 262 -10.01 -7.17 -30.37
CA GLY A 262 -11.16 -6.96 -31.26
C GLY A 262 -12.28 -6.10 -30.69
N LEU A 263 -12.23 -5.75 -29.39
CA LEU A 263 -13.13 -4.77 -28.80
C LEU A 263 -12.63 -3.37 -29.17
N ASP A 264 -13.34 -2.70 -30.07
CA ASP A 264 -13.15 -1.29 -30.44
C ASP A 264 -13.31 -0.41 -29.19
N ARG A 265 -12.23 -0.29 -28.43
CA ARG A 265 -12.12 0.66 -27.32
C ARG A 265 -11.93 2.01 -27.97
N GLY A 266 -13.06 2.69 -28.26
CA GLY A 266 -13.07 4.05 -28.78
C GLY A 266 -12.06 4.96 -28.06
N PRO A 267 -11.56 6.01 -28.70
CA PRO A 267 -10.35 6.72 -28.26
C PRO A 267 -10.56 7.35 -26.88
N VAL A 268 -10.09 6.68 -25.83
CA VAL A 268 -10.05 7.24 -24.47
C VAL A 268 -8.92 8.27 -24.44
N ARG A 269 -9.28 9.55 -24.62
CA ARG A 269 -8.35 10.68 -24.56
C ARG A 269 -7.90 10.94 -23.12
N GLY A 270 -6.59 10.84 -22.85
CA GLY A 270 -5.95 11.29 -21.62
C GLY A 270 -4.51 10.78 -21.46
N PRO A 271 -3.66 11.42 -20.64
CA PRO A 271 -2.25 11.02 -20.43
C PRO A 271 -2.09 9.71 -19.64
N PHE A 272 -3.18 9.12 -19.15
CA PHE A 272 -3.23 7.82 -18.50
C PHE A 272 -3.71 6.74 -19.49
N ARG A 273 -2.82 6.29 -20.37
CA ARG A 273 -2.99 5.01 -21.08
C ARG A 273 -2.90 3.87 -20.05
N SER A 274 -3.94 3.67 -19.26
CA SER A 274 -4.10 2.45 -18.46
C SER A 274 -4.72 1.40 -19.37
N SER A 275 -3.89 0.47 -19.83
CA SER A 275 -4.42 -0.84 -20.18
C SER A 275 -5.04 -1.44 -18.91
N VAL A 276 -5.88 -2.46 -19.05
CA VAL A 276 -6.41 -3.32 -17.97
C VAL A 276 -5.29 -4.00 -17.13
N HIS A 277 -4.03 -3.61 -17.36
CA HIS A 277 -2.81 -4.29 -16.97
C HIS A 277 -1.72 -3.31 -16.49
N SER A 278 -2.08 -2.09 -16.08
CA SER A 278 -1.14 -1.06 -15.61
C SER A 278 -1.06 -0.93 -14.09
N LEU A 279 -1.32 -1.99 -13.33
CA LEU A 279 -1.08 -1.98 -11.88
C LEU A 279 0.36 -1.59 -11.63
N ARG A 280 0.58 -0.68 -10.68
CA ARG A 280 1.95 -0.42 -10.23
C ARG A 280 2.50 -1.69 -9.59
N HIS A 281 3.81 -1.93 -9.73
CA HIS A 281 4.43 -3.15 -9.21
C HIS A 281 4.20 -3.36 -7.69
N ASP A 282 4.11 -2.28 -6.92
CA ASP A 282 3.80 -2.33 -5.49
C ASP A 282 2.35 -2.71 -5.20
N GLU A 283 1.40 -2.31 -6.03
CA GLU A 283 -0.01 -2.73 -5.94
C GLU A 283 -0.15 -4.22 -6.31
N LEU A 284 0.56 -4.68 -7.35
CA LEU A 284 0.65 -6.11 -7.69
C LEU A 284 1.21 -6.91 -6.53
N ALA A 285 2.38 -6.51 -6.01
CA ALA A 285 3.06 -7.23 -4.94
C ALA A 285 2.14 -7.39 -3.71
N HIS A 286 1.39 -6.33 -3.38
CA HIS A 286 0.38 -6.40 -2.34
C HIS A 286 -0.73 -7.40 -2.65
N HIS A 287 -1.31 -7.38 -3.85
CA HIS A 287 -2.34 -8.34 -4.24
C HIS A 287 -1.85 -9.79 -4.20
N LEU A 288 -0.63 -10.07 -4.68
CA LEU A 288 -0.03 -11.40 -4.61
C LEU A 288 0.17 -11.82 -3.14
N ALA A 289 0.62 -10.90 -2.29
CA ALA A 289 0.85 -11.19 -0.88
C ALA A 289 -0.45 -11.47 -0.12
N VAL A 290 -1.52 -10.73 -0.40
CA VAL A 290 -2.85 -10.95 0.18
C VAL A 290 -3.47 -12.26 -0.32
N PHE A 291 -3.35 -12.56 -1.62
CA PHE A 291 -3.86 -13.81 -2.19
C PHE A 291 -3.16 -15.03 -1.60
N GLY A 292 -1.87 -14.92 -1.25
CA GLY A 292 -1.12 -15.95 -0.55
C GLY A 292 -0.89 -15.65 0.92
N ALA A 293 -1.83 -14.97 1.60
CA ALA A 293 -1.72 -14.63 3.01
C ALA A 293 -1.35 -15.82 3.93
N PRO A 294 -1.80 -17.08 3.70
CA PRO A 294 -1.36 -18.22 4.52
C PRO A 294 0.16 -18.45 4.51
N ASP A 295 0.85 -18.03 3.45
CA ASP A 295 2.29 -18.20 3.27
C ASP A 295 3.09 -17.00 3.83
N GLU A 296 2.41 -15.90 4.15
CA GLU A 296 3.01 -14.65 4.59
C GLU A 296 2.70 -14.33 6.05
N PRO A 297 3.48 -13.46 6.71
CA PRO A 297 3.13 -12.98 8.03
C PRO A 297 1.73 -12.35 8.06
N ALA A 298 0.95 -12.63 9.12
CA ALA A 298 -0.45 -12.22 9.24
C ALA A 298 -0.71 -10.72 8.98
N ASP A 299 0.19 -9.85 9.40
CA ASP A 299 0.07 -8.40 9.25
C ASP A 299 0.21 -7.90 7.80
N VAL A 300 0.69 -8.75 6.88
CA VAL A 300 0.72 -8.45 5.43
C VAL A 300 -0.70 -8.32 4.86
N ALA A 301 -1.62 -9.16 5.35
CA ALA A 301 -3.02 -9.16 4.90
C ALA A 301 -3.80 -7.91 5.32
N CYS A 302 -3.31 -7.18 6.33
CA CYS A 302 -4.00 -6.05 6.93
C CYS A 302 -3.64 -4.69 6.29
N ALA A 303 -2.59 -4.64 5.47
CA ALA A 303 -2.22 -3.43 4.74
C ALA A 303 -2.87 -3.38 3.37
N THR A 304 -2.66 -2.30 2.63
CA THR A 304 -3.24 -2.10 1.29
C THR A 304 -2.19 -1.72 0.25
N THR A 305 -1.17 -1.00 0.67
CA THR A 305 0.03 -0.70 -0.12
C THR A 305 1.24 -0.65 0.80
N ARG A 306 2.44 -0.63 0.20
CA ARG A 306 3.71 -0.44 0.91
C ARG A 306 3.73 0.78 1.85
N ASP A 307 2.97 1.83 1.52
CA ASP A 307 2.95 3.09 2.27
C ASP A 307 2.23 2.98 3.62
N HIS A 308 1.42 1.93 3.83
CA HIS A 308 0.68 1.71 5.06
C HIS A 308 1.48 0.97 6.13
N TRP A 309 2.50 0.20 5.73
CA TRP A 309 3.42 -0.45 6.67
C TRP A 309 4.32 0.56 7.36
N SER A 310 4.67 0.27 8.62
CA SER A 310 5.81 0.99 9.20
C SER A 310 7.10 0.69 8.41
N PRO A 311 8.02 1.67 8.33
CA PRO A 311 9.33 1.46 7.70
C PRO A 311 10.09 0.28 8.27
N THR A 312 10.03 0.09 9.59
CA THR A 312 10.68 -1.04 10.26
C THR A 312 10.07 -2.36 9.82
N ARG A 313 8.75 -2.41 9.63
CA ARG A 313 8.05 -3.61 9.19
C ARG A 313 8.40 -3.96 7.75
N LEU A 314 8.34 -2.97 6.86
CA LEU A 314 8.76 -3.13 5.47
C LEU A 314 10.23 -3.55 5.37
N ASP A 315 11.13 -2.90 6.11
CA ASP A 315 12.55 -3.25 6.13
C ASP A 315 12.74 -4.69 6.62
N ARG A 316 12.03 -5.12 7.67
CA ARG A 316 12.07 -6.52 8.14
C ARG A 316 11.55 -7.50 7.08
N TYR A 317 10.46 -7.14 6.40
CA TYR A 317 9.85 -7.98 5.38
C TYR A 317 10.79 -8.23 4.19
N VAL A 318 11.43 -7.16 3.70
CA VAL A 318 12.42 -7.23 2.61
C VAL A 318 13.72 -7.88 3.08
N ARG A 319 14.25 -7.52 4.25
CA ARG A 319 15.52 -8.08 4.79
C ARG A 319 15.45 -9.55 5.19
N ALA A 320 14.26 -10.15 5.25
CA ALA A 320 14.12 -11.58 5.51
C ALA A 320 14.46 -12.46 4.29
N GLU A 321 14.78 -11.88 3.13
CA GLU A 321 15.16 -12.59 1.92
C GLU A 321 16.32 -13.59 2.09
N PRO A 322 17.45 -13.28 2.77
CA PRO A 322 18.52 -14.27 2.97
C PRO A 322 18.06 -15.49 3.77
N ALA A 323 17.29 -15.28 4.84
CA ALA A 323 16.77 -16.38 5.64
C ALA A 323 15.81 -17.29 4.85
N LEU A 324 15.05 -16.72 3.91
CA LEU A 324 14.22 -17.51 3.00
C LEU A 324 15.05 -18.33 2.00
N ARG A 325 16.17 -17.79 1.52
CA ARG A 325 17.10 -18.54 0.67
C ARG A 325 17.78 -19.66 1.44
N ASP A 326 18.26 -19.39 2.65
CA ASP A 326 18.86 -20.41 3.51
C ASP A 326 17.87 -21.55 3.79
N ALA A 327 16.60 -21.22 4.03
CA ALA A 327 15.54 -22.22 4.19
C ALA A 327 15.25 -22.97 2.88
N LEU A 328 15.30 -22.30 1.73
CA LEU A 328 15.08 -22.93 0.42
C LEU A 328 16.19 -23.94 0.07
N ASP A 329 17.43 -23.59 0.40
CA ASP A 329 18.64 -24.37 0.13
C ASP A 329 18.87 -25.49 1.16
N ALA A 330 18.15 -25.47 2.29
CA ALA A 330 18.22 -26.50 3.30
C ALA A 330 17.79 -27.87 2.73
N SER A 331 18.58 -28.91 2.99
CA SER A 331 18.33 -30.27 2.51
C SER A 331 17.09 -30.91 3.13
N THR A 332 16.58 -30.36 4.23
CA THR A 332 15.38 -30.82 4.94
C THR A 332 14.08 -30.27 4.36
N THR A 333 14.15 -29.30 3.44
CA THR A 333 12.98 -28.59 2.92
C THR A 333 12.21 -29.48 1.95
N GLY A 334 10.97 -29.79 2.30
CA GLY A 334 10.07 -30.60 1.49
C GLY A 334 9.67 -29.92 0.18
N ALA A 335 9.17 -30.69 -0.79
CA ALA A 335 8.82 -30.17 -2.12
C ALA A 335 7.70 -29.11 -2.08
N ALA A 336 6.65 -29.32 -1.27
CA ALA A 336 5.59 -28.32 -1.09
C ALA A 336 6.09 -27.04 -0.41
N GLU A 337 6.94 -27.18 0.62
CA GLU A 337 7.53 -26.05 1.33
C GLU A 337 8.47 -25.24 0.41
N ARG A 338 9.24 -25.92 -0.44
CA ARG A 338 10.09 -25.31 -1.47
C ARG A 338 9.28 -24.38 -2.38
N LEU A 339 8.13 -24.84 -2.90
CA LEU A 339 7.25 -24.03 -3.74
C LEU A 339 6.74 -22.79 -3.01
N VAL A 340 6.36 -22.94 -1.74
CA VAL A 340 5.94 -21.82 -0.89
C VAL A 340 7.08 -20.82 -0.69
N LEU A 341 8.29 -21.27 -0.40
CA LEU A 341 9.47 -20.41 -0.22
C LEU A 341 9.87 -19.69 -1.51
N GLU A 342 9.85 -20.38 -2.65
CA GLU A 342 10.10 -19.78 -3.98
C GLU A 342 9.09 -18.66 -4.26
N ARG A 343 7.81 -18.92 -4.01
CA ARG A 343 6.75 -17.92 -4.15
C ARG A 343 7.00 -16.71 -3.26
N ARG A 344 7.30 -16.91 -1.97
CA ARG A 344 7.57 -15.81 -1.03
C ARG A 344 8.75 -14.96 -1.46
N LEU A 345 9.83 -15.57 -1.94
CA LEU A 345 10.98 -14.85 -2.50
C LEU A 345 10.58 -13.98 -3.69
N ASN A 346 9.80 -14.55 -4.62
CA ASN A 346 9.33 -13.84 -5.80
C ASN A 346 8.39 -12.67 -5.46
N VAL A 347 7.43 -12.89 -4.56
CA VAL A 347 6.49 -11.84 -4.08
C VAL A 347 7.24 -10.73 -3.33
N ARG A 348 8.21 -11.08 -2.47
CA ARG A 348 9.03 -10.10 -1.73
C ARG A 348 9.92 -9.28 -2.64
N ALA A 349 10.49 -9.91 -3.67
CA ALA A 349 11.23 -9.20 -4.69
C ALA A 349 10.35 -8.17 -5.42
N ALA A 350 9.07 -8.48 -5.66
CA ALA A 350 8.12 -7.52 -6.26
C ALA A 350 7.83 -6.30 -5.36
N PHE A 351 7.99 -6.39 -4.02
CA PHE A 351 7.91 -5.23 -3.12
C PHE A 351 9.16 -4.35 -3.12
N ALA A 352 10.31 -4.90 -3.51
CA ALA A 352 11.52 -4.12 -3.67
C ALA A 352 11.30 -3.07 -4.77
N PHE A 353 11.88 -1.88 -4.58
CA PHE A 353 11.79 -0.84 -5.61
C PHE A 353 12.62 -1.31 -6.81
N MET A 354 11.95 -1.81 -7.86
CA MET A 354 12.61 -2.33 -9.06
C MET A 354 12.13 -1.56 -10.31
N PRO A 355 13.06 -1.16 -11.20
CA PRO A 355 12.72 -0.73 -12.55
C PRO A 355 11.88 -1.77 -13.28
N ARG A 356 10.98 -1.33 -14.16
CA ARG A 356 10.15 -2.24 -14.99
C ARG A 356 10.97 -3.23 -15.80
N ALA A 357 12.14 -2.83 -16.28
CA ALA A 357 13.08 -3.72 -16.99
C ALA A 357 13.52 -4.89 -16.10
N ASP A 358 13.91 -4.61 -14.85
CA ASP A 358 14.31 -5.64 -13.88
C ASP A 358 13.16 -6.59 -13.53
N VAL A 359 11.92 -6.08 -13.47
CA VAL A 359 10.72 -6.92 -13.28
C VAL A 359 10.57 -7.91 -14.44
N THR A 360 10.68 -7.43 -15.68
CA THR A 360 10.60 -8.28 -16.88
C THR A 360 11.74 -9.30 -16.93
N ASP A 361 12.97 -8.88 -16.70
CA ASP A 361 14.16 -9.72 -16.92
C ASP A 361 14.41 -10.70 -15.78
N ARG A 362 13.96 -10.39 -14.55
CA ARG A 362 14.19 -11.23 -13.36
C ARG A 362 12.95 -11.95 -12.87
N LEU A 363 11.83 -11.23 -12.70
CA LEU A 363 10.65 -11.84 -12.08
C LEU A 363 9.89 -12.73 -13.06
N VAL A 364 9.72 -12.33 -14.32
CA VAL A 364 8.95 -13.16 -15.26
C VAL A 364 9.54 -14.57 -15.40
N PRO A 365 10.85 -14.76 -15.63
CA PRO A 365 11.45 -16.10 -15.64
C PRO A 365 11.34 -16.84 -14.30
N ALA A 366 11.43 -16.11 -13.17
CA ALA A 366 11.33 -16.73 -11.84
C ALA A 366 9.92 -17.25 -11.54
N PHE A 367 8.87 -16.54 -11.93
CA PHE A 367 7.48 -17.01 -11.80
C PHE A 367 7.17 -18.14 -12.79
N ALA A 368 7.67 -18.08 -14.02
CA ALA A 368 7.53 -19.19 -14.98
C ALA A 368 8.17 -20.49 -14.46
N LYS A 369 9.38 -20.39 -13.87
CA LYS A 369 10.04 -21.54 -13.23
C LYS A 369 9.22 -22.11 -12.07
N ALA A 370 8.59 -21.25 -11.27
CA ALA A 370 7.72 -21.69 -10.17
C ALA A 370 6.47 -22.44 -10.70
N VAL A 371 5.92 -22.03 -11.85
CA VAL A 371 4.84 -22.77 -12.53
C VAL A 371 5.31 -24.17 -12.94
N ASP A 372 6.49 -24.30 -13.56
CA ASP A 372 7.02 -25.60 -13.99
C ASP A 372 7.24 -26.54 -12.80
N HIS A 373 7.81 -26.03 -11.71
CA HIS A 373 7.97 -26.80 -10.47
C HIS A 373 6.62 -27.22 -9.89
N ALA A 374 5.63 -26.31 -9.86
CA ALA A 374 4.30 -26.59 -9.34
C ALA A 374 3.55 -27.62 -10.20
N ARG A 375 3.69 -27.57 -11.53
CA ARG A 375 3.14 -28.59 -12.45
C ARG A 375 3.75 -29.95 -12.17
N ALA A 376 5.07 -30.05 -12.07
CA ALA A 376 5.74 -31.31 -11.76
C ALA A 376 5.30 -31.87 -10.39
N PHE A 377 5.14 -31.00 -9.39
CA PHE A 377 4.68 -31.41 -8.06
C PHE A 377 3.21 -31.85 -8.05
N ALA A 378 2.31 -31.15 -8.76
CA ALA A 378 0.90 -31.52 -8.86
C ALA A 378 0.67 -32.88 -9.53
N VAL A 379 1.58 -33.32 -10.40
CA VAL A 379 1.55 -34.69 -10.95
C VAL A 379 1.93 -35.73 -9.89
N ALA A 380 2.92 -35.41 -9.04
CA ALA A 380 3.41 -36.31 -8.01
C ALA A 380 2.47 -36.41 -6.79
N ASP A 381 1.86 -35.29 -6.40
CA ASP A 381 0.94 -35.16 -5.27
C ASP A 381 -0.19 -34.19 -5.66
N PRO A 382 -1.29 -34.69 -6.27
CA PRO A 382 -2.37 -33.83 -6.73
C PRO A 382 -3.11 -33.09 -5.62
N ASP A 383 -3.28 -33.70 -4.45
CA ASP A 383 -4.05 -33.15 -3.34
C ASP A 383 -3.37 -31.90 -2.75
N VAL A 384 -2.04 -31.94 -2.60
CA VAL A 384 -1.26 -30.79 -2.10
C VAL A 384 -0.81 -29.88 -3.24
N GLY A 385 -0.48 -30.45 -4.40
CA GLY A 385 0.13 -29.72 -5.51
C GLY A 385 -0.85 -28.92 -6.35
N THR A 386 -2.11 -29.36 -6.51
CA THR A 386 -3.09 -28.62 -7.33
C THR A 386 -3.37 -27.21 -6.78
N PRO A 387 -3.60 -27.00 -5.47
CA PRO A 387 -3.74 -25.66 -4.90
C PRO A 387 -2.49 -24.77 -5.03
N LEU A 388 -1.29 -25.36 -5.08
CA LEU A 388 -0.04 -24.63 -5.30
C LEU A 388 0.12 -24.24 -6.78
N LEU A 389 -0.26 -25.12 -7.70
CA LEU A 389 -0.26 -24.86 -9.13
C LEU A 389 -1.23 -23.73 -9.50
N VAL A 390 -2.47 -23.78 -8.99
CA VAL A 390 -3.46 -22.69 -9.18
C VAL A 390 -2.89 -21.34 -8.75
N ARG A 391 -2.17 -21.29 -7.62
CA ARG A 391 -1.51 -20.08 -7.12
C ARG A 391 -0.39 -19.62 -8.04
N ALA A 392 0.52 -20.52 -8.44
CA ALA A 392 1.64 -20.20 -9.32
C ALA A 392 1.16 -19.65 -10.68
N LEU A 393 0.16 -20.29 -11.30
CA LEU A 393 -0.44 -19.86 -12.56
C LEU A 393 -1.09 -18.47 -12.45
N THR A 394 -1.85 -18.26 -11.37
CA THR A 394 -2.48 -16.96 -11.06
C THR A 394 -1.44 -15.85 -10.91
N ASP A 395 -0.40 -16.09 -10.10
CA ASP A 395 0.64 -15.11 -9.85
C ASP A 395 1.42 -14.77 -11.14
N HIS A 396 1.74 -15.78 -11.96
CA HIS A 396 2.43 -15.59 -13.23
C HIS A 396 1.59 -14.79 -14.24
N ALA A 397 0.30 -15.12 -14.39
CA ALA A 397 -0.60 -14.37 -15.27
C ALA A 397 -0.74 -12.90 -14.84
N LEU A 398 -0.90 -12.64 -13.54
CA LEU A 398 -0.96 -11.26 -13.03
C LEU A 398 0.36 -10.51 -13.26
N LEU A 399 1.51 -11.16 -13.08
CA LEU A 399 2.80 -10.54 -13.38
C LEU A 399 2.94 -10.20 -14.87
N LEU A 400 2.61 -11.15 -15.76
CA LEU A 400 2.63 -10.95 -17.21
C LEU A 400 1.76 -9.76 -17.62
N ALA A 401 0.57 -9.63 -17.02
CA ALA A 401 -0.26 -8.46 -17.22
C ALA A 401 0.51 -7.17 -16.87
N THR A 402 1.11 -7.06 -15.68
CA THR A 402 1.79 -5.82 -15.27
C THR A 402 2.91 -5.38 -16.19
N VAL A 403 3.64 -6.32 -16.81
CA VAL A 403 4.71 -6.02 -17.77
C VAL A 403 4.21 -5.80 -19.21
N GLY A 404 2.90 -5.86 -19.43
CA GLY A 404 2.27 -5.60 -20.74
C GLY A 404 2.22 -6.84 -21.65
N ARG A 405 2.39 -8.02 -21.07
CA ARG A 405 2.40 -9.34 -21.74
C ARG A 405 1.17 -10.18 -21.37
N ALA A 406 0.06 -9.51 -21.05
CA ALA A 406 -1.16 -10.16 -20.53
C ALA A 406 -1.69 -11.31 -21.41
N ALA A 407 -1.52 -11.20 -22.73
CA ALA A 407 -1.92 -12.24 -23.68
C ALA A 407 -1.24 -13.60 -23.43
N GLU A 408 0.02 -13.57 -22.99
CA GLU A 408 0.77 -14.80 -22.68
C GLU A 408 0.24 -15.48 -21.41
N GLY A 409 -0.36 -14.72 -20.50
CA GLY A 409 -0.92 -15.24 -19.24
C GLY A 409 -2.34 -15.78 -19.35
N VAL A 410 -3.00 -15.69 -20.52
CA VAL A 410 -4.40 -16.15 -20.67
C VAL A 410 -4.49 -17.66 -20.44
N ALA A 411 -3.60 -18.45 -21.06
CA ALA A 411 -3.62 -19.90 -20.94
C ALA A 411 -3.38 -20.35 -19.49
N ASP A 412 -2.41 -19.74 -18.80
CA ASP A 412 -2.15 -20.03 -17.39
C ASP A 412 -3.37 -19.70 -16.51
N PHE A 413 -4.04 -18.59 -16.78
CA PHE A 413 -5.19 -18.17 -15.99
C PHE A 413 -6.45 -19.01 -16.24
N GLU A 414 -6.64 -19.49 -17.47
CA GLU A 414 -7.70 -20.47 -17.81
C GLU A 414 -7.44 -21.84 -17.16
N GLU A 415 -6.18 -22.31 -17.20
CA GLU A 415 -5.77 -23.54 -16.50
C GLU A 415 -6.03 -23.41 -15.00
N ALA A 416 -5.64 -22.29 -14.38
CA ALA A 416 -5.90 -22.03 -12.97
C ALA A 416 -7.40 -22.09 -12.65
N GLY A 417 -8.26 -21.53 -13.52
CA GLY A 417 -9.70 -21.57 -13.35
C GLY A 417 -10.31 -22.97 -13.48
N ALA A 418 -9.77 -23.81 -14.38
CA ALA A 418 -10.21 -25.19 -14.53
C ALA A 418 -9.82 -26.07 -13.32
N LEU A 419 -8.68 -25.77 -12.70
CA LEU A 419 -8.17 -26.45 -11.52
C LEU A 419 -8.75 -25.92 -10.19
N TYR A 420 -9.37 -24.73 -10.21
CA TYR A 420 -9.94 -24.10 -9.02
C TYR A 420 -11.20 -24.86 -8.54
N GLY A 421 -11.01 -25.69 -7.50
CA GLY A 421 -12.02 -26.58 -6.91
C GLY A 421 -12.57 -26.09 -5.59
#